data_AF-A0A6C0F531-F1
#
_entry.id   AF-A0A6C0F531-F1
#
_cell.length_a   1.000
_cell.length_b   1.000
_cell.length_c   1.000
_cell.angle_alpha   90.00
_cell.angle_beta   90.00
_cell.angle_gamma   90.00
#
_symmetry.space_group_name_H-M   'P 1'
#
loop_
_entity.id
_entity.type
_entity.pdbx_description
1 polymer ?
#
loop_
_entity_poly.entity_id
_entity_poly.type
_entity_poly.pdbx_seq_one_letter_code
_entity_poly.pdbx_strand_id
1 'polypeptide(L)'
;MIDVLSYTKANPREYTYLGIGTKNRTNDLAKFTPELDQILPCFLNDVKKTIRVIHFDPEFSNDYNFLEMYFKAKGFMNDGNVWISSDFRIEVIICPRLFDFENEFAKALIKQTIEQDAQLVVQLYNGRELSDIFRKLYGQFDGRDKEYIQQNVLFDITYGVDCHCMPNMTEYAPILDKNGKFYNYLLFNEVEILQSIGLHPKMNKLIEIHVMKKLSTILNEDHVNYRRATRGEELMFLNKPYGTNPEDIMNSLLTSVREILDILNKLGSLTEEKKALFETYSRNYREMDMYKWYVDMTKLYK
;
A
#
# COMPACT_ATOMS: atom_id res chain seq x y z
N MET A 1 -8.13 22.84 -18.49
CA MET A 1 -7.65 21.60 -17.84
C MET A 1 -8.87 20.75 -17.54
N ILE A 2 -8.85 19.45 -17.85
CA ILE A 2 -10.00 18.58 -17.60
C ILE A 2 -10.26 18.49 -16.10
N ASP A 3 -11.49 18.73 -15.66
CA ASP A 3 -11.92 18.33 -14.33
C ASP A 3 -12.10 16.81 -14.33
N VAL A 4 -11.10 16.12 -13.80
CA VAL A 4 -11.01 14.66 -13.83
C VAL A 4 -12.21 14.02 -13.16
N LEU A 5 -12.66 14.53 -11.99
CA LEU A 5 -13.77 13.91 -11.24
C LEU A 5 -15.10 14.05 -11.98
N SER A 6 -15.34 15.19 -12.61
CA SER A 6 -16.54 15.40 -13.42
C SER A 6 -16.51 14.53 -14.67
N TYR A 7 -15.36 14.43 -15.34
CA TYR A 7 -15.17 13.60 -16.51
C TYR A 7 -15.35 12.10 -16.20
N THR A 8 -14.76 11.62 -15.09
CA THR A 8 -14.81 10.22 -14.69
C THR A 8 -16.21 9.77 -14.28
N LYS A 9 -16.99 10.70 -13.71
CA LYS A 9 -18.40 10.48 -13.40
C LYS A 9 -19.26 10.38 -14.66
N ALA A 10 -19.00 11.20 -15.67
CA ALA A 10 -19.76 11.20 -16.93
C ALA A 10 -19.42 10.01 -17.84
N ASN A 11 -18.19 9.48 -17.75
CA ASN A 11 -17.70 8.37 -18.55
C ASN A 11 -17.23 7.24 -17.63
N PRO A 12 -18.12 6.41 -17.05
CA PRO A 12 -17.71 5.37 -16.12
C PRO A 12 -16.84 4.30 -16.81
N ARG A 13 -15.90 3.74 -16.07
CA ARG A 13 -15.03 2.63 -16.50
C ARG A 13 -14.97 1.61 -15.36
N GLU A 14 -14.90 0.33 -15.70
CA GLU A 14 -14.99 -0.76 -14.71
C GLU A 14 -13.70 -0.96 -13.91
N TYR A 15 -12.57 -0.41 -14.40
CA TYR A 15 -11.28 -0.49 -13.74
C TYR A 15 -10.51 0.83 -13.89
N THR A 16 -10.03 1.39 -12.79
CA THR A 16 -9.20 2.60 -12.78
C THR A 16 -7.82 2.30 -12.21
N TYR A 17 -6.78 2.68 -12.93
CA TYR A 17 -5.41 2.73 -12.44
C TYR A 17 -4.97 4.20 -12.31
N LEU A 18 -4.66 4.62 -11.09
CA LEU A 18 -4.16 5.95 -10.75
C LEU A 18 -2.66 5.86 -10.50
N GLY A 19 -1.87 6.37 -11.44
CA GLY A 19 -0.42 6.50 -11.31
C GLY A 19 -0.03 7.90 -10.85
N ILE A 20 0.83 7.99 -9.84
CA ILE A 20 1.33 9.27 -9.31
C ILE A 20 2.86 9.26 -9.37
N GLY A 21 3.44 10.31 -9.98
CA GLY A 21 4.88 10.40 -10.22
C GLY A 21 5.36 9.48 -11.34
N THR A 22 4.54 9.27 -12.37
CA THR A 22 4.74 8.26 -13.43
C THR A 22 5.55 8.72 -14.63
N LYS A 23 6.34 9.80 -14.51
CA LYS A 23 7.19 10.25 -15.61
C LYS A 23 8.01 9.08 -16.19
N ASN A 24 8.08 9.04 -17.52
CA ASN A 24 8.96 8.12 -18.25
C ASN A 24 10.40 8.22 -17.73
N ARG A 25 10.98 7.05 -17.46
CA ARG A 25 12.35 6.93 -16.91
C ARG A 25 13.45 7.19 -17.95
N THR A 26 13.07 7.19 -19.23
CA THR A 26 13.95 7.44 -20.38
C THR A 26 13.16 8.17 -21.45
N ASN A 27 13.82 9.07 -22.18
CA ASN A 27 13.23 9.75 -23.34
C ASN A 27 13.42 8.94 -24.63
N ASP A 28 14.18 7.84 -24.56
CA ASP A 28 14.38 6.90 -25.66
C ASP A 28 13.31 5.79 -25.59
N LEU A 29 12.34 5.86 -26.50
CA LEU A 29 11.24 4.92 -26.59
C LEU A 29 11.73 3.47 -26.80
N ALA A 30 12.85 3.26 -27.48
CA ALA A 30 13.38 1.91 -27.71
C ALA A 30 13.94 1.28 -26.42
N LYS A 31 14.32 2.11 -25.45
CA LYS A 31 14.78 1.68 -24.12
C LYS A 31 13.66 1.62 -23.08
N PHE A 32 12.45 2.08 -23.42
CA PHE A 32 11.30 2.04 -22.52
C PHE A 32 10.64 0.66 -22.57
N THR A 33 11.22 -0.27 -21.82
CA THR A 33 10.79 -1.67 -21.75
C THR A 33 9.54 -1.84 -20.88
N PRO A 34 8.83 -2.99 -20.96
CA PRO A 34 7.70 -3.28 -20.08
C PRO A 34 8.02 -3.19 -18.57
N GLU A 35 9.26 -3.46 -18.19
CA GLU A 35 9.75 -3.34 -16.79
C GLU A 35 9.72 -1.89 -16.28
N LEU A 36 9.92 -0.93 -17.18
CA LEU A 36 9.97 0.49 -16.89
C LEU A 36 8.62 1.20 -17.12
N ASP A 37 7.64 0.51 -17.72
CA ASP A 37 6.39 1.10 -18.18
C ASP A 37 5.41 1.37 -17.03
N GLN A 38 5.60 2.52 -16.37
CA GLN A 38 4.70 3.02 -15.33
C GLN A 38 3.44 3.71 -15.92
N ILE A 39 3.46 4.01 -17.22
CA ILE A 39 2.37 4.71 -17.91
C ILE A 39 1.26 3.73 -18.27
N LEU A 40 1.59 2.58 -18.86
CA LEU A 40 0.68 1.45 -19.05
C LEU A 40 1.33 0.18 -18.49
N PRO A 41 1.25 -0.03 -17.17
CA PRO A 41 1.75 -1.25 -16.54
C PRO A 41 1.27 -2.51 -17.26
N CYS A 42 2.18 -3.46 -17.49
CA CYS A 42 1.86 -4.62 -18.31
C CYS A 42 0.72 -5.49 -17.75
N PHE A 43 0.48 -5.47 -16.44
CA PHE A 43 -0.65 -6.19 -15.81
C PHE A 43 -2.02 -5.71 -16.32
N LEU A 44 -2.13 -4.48 -16.84
CA LEU A 44 -3.39 -3.96 -17.39
C LEU A 44 -3.86 -4.75 -18.63
N ASN A 45 -2.95 -5.41 -19.35
CA ASN A 45 -3.30 -6.25 -20.50
C ASN A 45 -4.19 -7.44 -20.10
N ASP A 46 -4.02 -7.93 -18.86
CA ASP A 46 -4.74 -9.08 -18.32
C ASP A 46 -6.12 -8.72 -17.76
N VAL A 47 -6.36 -7.43 -17.49
CA VAL A 47 -7.64 -6.93 -16.93
C VAL A 47 -8.74 -6.91 -17.99
N LYS A 48 -9.62 -7.92 -18.02
CA LYS A 48 -10.71 -8.08 -19.01
C LYS A 48 -11.91 -7.15 -18.77
N LYS A 49 -11.65 -5.85 -18.64
CA LYS A 49 -12.61 -4.78 -18.35
C LYS A 49 -12.31 -3.55 -19.21
N THR A 50 -13.23 -2.59 -19.23
CA THR A 50 -12.93 -1.22 -19.66
C THR A 50 -12.03 -0.54 -18.61
N ILE A 51 -10.96 0.11 -19.07
CA ILE A 51 -9.87 0.61 -18.22
C ILE A 51 -9.73 2.12 -18.39
N ARG A 52 -9.67 2.82 -17.26
CA ARG A 52 -9.16 4.17 -17.17
C ARG A 52 -7.79 4.17 -16.51
N VAL A 53 -6.86 4.90 -17.08
CA VAL A 53 -5.60 5.24 -16.46
C VAL A 53 -5.56 6.74 -16.23
N ILE A 54 -5.20 7.17 -15.03
CA ILE A 54 -5.07 8.58 -14.67
C ILE A 54 -3.66 8.79 -14.13
N HIS A 55 -2.92 9.70 -14.74
CA HIS A 55 -1.56 10.01 -14.31
C HIS A 55 -1.45 11.42 -13.76
N PHE A 56 -0.83 11.54 -12.59
CA PHE A 56 -0.48 12.82 -11.98
C PHE A 56 1.04 12.94 -11.86
N ASP A 57 1.63 13.83 -12.64
CA ASP A 57 3.04 14.18 -12.52
C ASP A 57 3.27 15.57 -13.14
N PRO A 58 3.79 16.57 -12.40
CA PRO A 58 4.08 17.88 -12.97
C PRO A 58 5.08 17.80 -14.13
N GLU A 59 5.95 16.79 -14.17
CA GLU A 59 6.97 16.66 -15.21
C GLU A 59 6.42 16.39 -16.61
N PHE A 60 5.17 15.95 -16.73
CA PHE A 60 4.52 15.81 -18.04
C PHE A 60 4.35 17.14 -18.78
N SER A 61 4.42 18.30 -18.09
CA SER A 61 4.41 19.60 -18.76
C SER A 61 5.63 19.79 -19.68
N ASN A 62 6.72 19.08 -19.42
CA ASN A 62 8.00 19.25 -20.09
C ASN A 62 8.26 18.21 -21.18
N ASP A 63 7.44 17.14 -21.28
CA ASP A 63 7.77 15.95 -22.08
C ASP A 63 6.59 15.40 -22.91
N TYR A 64 5.81 16.31 -23.51
CA TYR A 64 4.67 15.93 -24.34
C TYR A 64 5.08 15.10 -25.57
N ASN A 65 6.29 15.32 -26.09
CA ASN A 65 6.81 14.62 -27.28
C ASN A 65 7.01 13.12 -27.03
N PHE A 66 7.57 12.73 -25.88
CA PHE A 66 7.73 11.31 -25.55
C PHE A 66 6.36 10.61 -25.47
N LEU A 67 5.40 11.21 -24.76
CA LEU A 67 4.06 10.66 -24.61
C LEU A 67 3.38 10.46 -25.97
N GLU A 68 3.46 11.46 -26.85
CA GLU A 68 2.89 11.36 -28.19
C GLU A 68 3.52 10.21 -29.00
N MET A 69 4.85 10.09 -28.99
CA MET A 69 5.54 8.97 -29.65
C MET A 69 5.12 7.62 -29.05
N TYR A 70 5.08 7.53 -27.73
CA TYR A 70 4.73 6.32 -26.98
C TYR A 70 3.30 5.84 -27.28
N PHE A 71 2.32 6.74 -27.20
CA PHE A 71 0.92 6.40 -27.45
C PHE A 71 0.67 6.05 -28.91
N LYS A 72 1.25 6.80 -29.87
CA LYS A 72 1.15 6.47 -31.30
C LYS A 72 1.75 5.11 -31.63
N ALA A 73 2.90 4.76 -31.04
CA ALA A 73 3.53 3.46 -31.23
C ALA A 73 2.65 2.30 -30.73
N LYS A 74 1.75 2.56 -29.76
CA LYS A 74 0.77 1.60 -29.25
C LYS A 74 -0.61 1.72 -29.91
N GLY A 75 -0.77 2.56 -30.94
CA GLY A 75 -2.03 2.72 -31.68
C GLY A 75 -3.11 3.49 -30.93
N PHE A 76 -2.76 4.30 -29.94
CA PHE A 76 -3.70 5.18 -29.25
C PHE A 76 -3.97 6.44 -30.08
N MET A 77 -5.20 6.92 -30.02
CA MET A 77 -5.65 8.19 -30.59
C MET A 77 -5.67 9.26 -29.51
N ASN A 78 -5.34 10.50 -29.87
CA ASN A 78 -5.41 11.64 -28.95
C ASN A 78 -6.74 12.38 -29.13
N ASP A 79 -7.43 12.62 -28.01
CA ASP A 79 -8.58 13.52 -27.90
C ASP A 79 -8.30 14.55 -26.79
N GLY A 80 -7.45 15.53 -27.12
CA GLY A 80 -6.99 16.56 -26.20
C GLY A 80 -6.04 16.00 -25.13
N ASN A 81 -6.48 15.98 -23.87
CA ASN A 81 -5.69 15.45 -22.74
C ASN A 81 -5.98 13.97 -22.44
N VAL A 82 -6.77 13.30 -23.29
CA VAL A 82 -7.15 11.91 -23.16
C VAL A 82 -6.60 11.13 -24.34
N TRP A 83 -5.91 10.03 -24.07
CA TRP A 83 -5.45 9.07 -25.07
C TRP A 83 -6.35 7.85 -25.02
N ILE A 84 -6.82 7.35 -26.15
CA ILE A 84 -7.78 6.25 -26.21
C ILE A 84 -7.24 5.15 -27.13
N SER A 85 -7.25 3.91 -26.66
CA SER A 85 -6.86 2.76 -27.49
C SER A 85 -7.79 2.59 -28.69
N SER A 86 -7.30 2.00 -29.77
CA SER A 86 -8.07 1.80 -31.01
C SER A 86 -9.34 0.95 -30.83
N ASP A 87 -9.36 0.07 -29.84
CA ASP A 87 -10.50 -0.75 -29.45
C ASP A 87 -11.40 -0.09 -28.38
N PHE A 88 -11.11 1.16 -28.00
CA PHE A 88 -11.79 1.94 -26.95
C PHE A 88 -11.81 1.30 -25.55
N ARG A 89 -11.03 0.23 -25.34
CA ARG A 89 -10.96 -0.47 -24.05
C ARG A 89 -10.21 0.33 -23.01
N ILE A 90 -9.11 0.98 -23.39
CA ILE A 90 -8.22 1.71 -22.47
C ILE A 90 -8.28 3.19 -22.82
N GLU A 91 -8.51 4.03 -21.83
CA GLU A 91 -8.26 5.47 -21.90
C GLU A 91 -7.21 5.90 -20.89
N VAL A 92 -6.43 6.91 -21.23
CA VAL A 92 -5.36 7.46 -20.40
C VAL A 92 -5.50 8.96 -20.30
N ILE A 93 -5.63 9.48 -19.08
CA ILE A 93 -5.76 10.90 -18.78
C ILE A 93 -4.43 11.38 -18.19
N ILE A 94 -3.78 12.35 -18.83
CA ILE A 94 -2.54 12.94 -18.35
C ILE A 94 -2.83 14.25 -17.60
N CYS A 95 -2.48 14.30 -16.31
CA CYS A 95 -2.61 15.47 -15.46
C CYS A 95 -1.21 16.02 -15.12
N PRO A 96 -0.73 17.06 -15.82
CA PRO A 96 0.59 17.64 -15.60
C PRO A 96 0.62 18.51 -14.34
N ARG A 97 0.32 17.92 -13.18
CA ARG A 97 0.28 18.60 -11.87
C ARG A 97 0.57 17.61 -10.76
N LEU A 98 0.99 18.15 -9.61
CA LEU A 98 1.17 17.36 -8.39
C LEU A 98 -0.15 16.74 -7.94
N PHE A 99 -0.07 15.50 -7.46
CA PHE A 99 -1.16 14.87 -6.74
C PHE A 99 -1.11 15.32 -5.27
N ASP A 100 -2.26 15.74 -4.77
CA ASP A 100 -2.41 16.16 -3.38
C ASP A 100 -3.33 15.19 -2.65
N PHE A 101 -2.78 14.47 -1.67
CA PHE A 101 -3.53 13.55 -0.82
C PHE A 101 -4.31 14.26 0.28
N GLU A 102 -4.00 15.52 0.59
CA GLU A 102 -4.77 16.35 1.53
C GLU A 102 -6.04 16.88 0.86
N ASN A 103 -6.12 16.83 -0.46
CA ASN A 103 -7.33 17.11 -1.22
C ASN A 103 -8.33 15.96 -1.11
N GLU A 104 -9.63 16.29 -1.08
CA GLU A 104 -10.75 15.34 -1.14
C GLU A 104 -10.78 14.49 -2.43
N PHE A 105 -9.89 14.73 -3.41
CA PHE A 105 -9.83 14.00 -4.67
C PHE A 105 -9.76 12.47 -4.51
N ALA A 106 -8.82 11.95 -3.70
CA ALA A 106 -8.67 10.50 -3.54
C ALA A 106 -9.94 9.87 -2.95
N LYS A 107 -10.53 10.53 -1.96
CA LYS A 107 -11.78 10.10 -1.33
C LYS A 107 -12.97 10.18 -2.29
N ALA A 108 -13.07 11.26 -3.07
CA ALA A 108 -14.09 11.41 -4.09
C ALA A 108 -13.97 10.34 -5.19
N LEU A 109 -12.74 10.01 -5.61
CA LEU A 109 -12.50 8.94 -6.56
C LEU A 109 -12.91 7.57 -5.99
N ILE A 110 -12.58 7.28 -4.73
CA ILE A 110 -13.05 6.05 -4.05
C ILE A 110 -14.57 5.99 -4.00
N LYS A 111 -15.26 7.09 -3.66
CA LYS A 111 -16.73 7.15 -3.67
C LYS A 111 -17.29 6.86 -5.05
N GLN A 112 -16.72 7.45 -6.11
CA GLN A 112 -17.14 7.15 -7.48
C GLN A 112 -16.92 5.68 -7.83
N THR A 113 -15.80 5.08 -7.42
CA THR A 113 -15.52 3.66 -7.62
C THR A 113 -16.60 2.79 -6.98
N ILE A 114 -17.05 3.11 -5.76
CA ILE A 114 -18.15 2.41 -5.08
C ILE A 114 -19.47 2.60 -5.85
N GLU A 115 -19.82 3.84 -6.18
CA GLU A 115 -21.05 4.18 -6.91
C GLU A 115 -21.15 3.48 -8.28
N GLN A 116 -20.00 3.23 -8.92
CA GLN A 116 -19.91 2.63 -10.26
C GLN A 116 -19.71 1.10 -10.24
N ASP A 117 -19.62 0.48 -9.06
CA ASP A 117 -19.20 -0.91 -8.88
C ASP A 117 -17.90 -1.26 -9.64
N ALA A 118 -16.92 -0.35 -9.58
CA ALA A 118 -15.65 -0.45 -10.30
C ALA A 118 -14.49 -0.91 -9.39
N GLN A 119 -13.32 -1.14 -9.99
CA GLN A 119 -12.08 -1.36 -9.24
C GLN A 119 -11.13 -0.17 -9.35
N LEU A 120 -10.36 0.09 -8.29
CA LEU A 120 -9.35 1.14 -8.26
C LEU A 120 -8.01 0.59 -7.77
N VAL A 121 -6.95 0.84 -8.55
CA VAL A 121 -5.56 0.66 -8.12
C VAL A 121 -4.87 2.01 -8.09
N VAL A 122 -4.19 2.32 -6.99
CA VAL A 122 -3.39 3.53 -6.83
C VAL A 122 -1.93 3.16 -6.64
N GLN A 123 -1.03 3.70 -7.45
CA GLN A 123 0.41 3.50 -7.32
C GLN A 123 1.14 4.84 -7.27
N LEU A 124 2.11 4.93 -6.36
CA LEU A 124 2.99 6.08 -6.19
C LEU A 124 4.44 5.68 -6.48
N TYR A 125 5.15 6.52 -7.24
CA TYR A 125 6.51 6.24 -7.72
C TYR A 125 7.53 7.31 -7.31
N ASN A 126 7.36 7.90 -6.14
CA ASN A 126 8.24 8.98 -5.64
C ASN A 126 9.01 8.61 -4.37
N GLY A 127 9.07 7.33 -3.99
CA GLY A 127 9.80 6.89 -2.79
C GLY A 127 8.93 6.77 -1.53
N ARG A 128 7.70 7.29 -1.54
CA ARG A 128 6.82 7.33 -0.36
C ARG A 128 5.90 6.11 -0.30
N GLU A 129 5.76 5.53 0.90
CA GLU A 129 4.83 4.43 1.17
C GLU A 129 3.38 4.93 1.27
N LEU A 130 2.45 4.24 0.59
CA LEU A 130 1.02 4.60 0.59
C LEU A 130 0.22 3.98 1.73
N SER A 131 0.76 2.95 2.41
CA SER A 131 0.06 2.15 3.43
C SER A 131 -0.66 3.00 4.48
N ASP A 132 0.05 3.98 5.07
CA ASP A 132 -0.49 4.83 6.14
C ASP A 132 -1.55 5.80 5.62
N ILE A 133 -1.33 6.37 4.43
CA ILE A 133 -2.30 7.26 3.77
C ILE A 133 -3.58 6.49 3.49
N PHE A 134 -3.45 5.28 2.95
CA PHE A 134 -4.59 4.45 2.61
C PHE A 134 -5.39 4.04 3.86
N ARG A 135 -4.72 3.62 4.94
CA ARG A 135 -5.39 3.30 6.22
C ARG A 135 -6.13 4.49 6.80
N LYS A 136 -5.56 5.70 6.73
CA LYS A 136 -6.23 6.93 7.18
C LYS A 136 -7.46 7.26 6.34
N LEU A 137 -7.38 7.14 5.02
CA LEU A 137 -8.52 7.34 4.12
C LEU A 137 -9.61 6.29 4.38
N TYR A 138 -9.24 5.03 4.48
CA TYR A 138 -10.14 3.91 4.78
C TYR A 138 -10.89 4.09 6.09
N GLY A 139 -10.24 4.63 7.11
CA GLY A 139 -10.87 4.95 8.40
C GLY A 139 -11.98 6.00 8.34
N GLN A 140 -12.16 6.71 7.23
CA GLN A 140 -13.22 7.69 7.02
C GLN A 140 -14.51 7.09 6.43
N PHE A 141 -14.51 5.79 6.11
CA PHE A 141 -15.66 5.07 5.56
C PHE A 141 -16.22 4.07 6.59
N ASP A 142 -17.50 3.74 6.45
CA ASP A 142 -18.21 2.84 7.35
C ASP A 142 -19.06 1.79 6.60
N GLY A 143 -19.56 0.82 7.35
CA GLY A 143 -20.47 -0.21 6.85
C GLY A 143 -20.01 -0.92 5.57
N ARG A 144 -20.92 -0.99 4.60
CA ARG A 144 -20.72 -1.69 3.32
C ARG A 144 -19.65 -1.04 2.44
N ASP A 145 -19.46 0.27 2.53
CA ASP A 145 -18.43 0.98 1.76
C ASP A 145 -17.05 0.51 2.18
N LYS A 146 -16.87 0.29 3.49
CA LYS A 146 -15.62 -0.22 4.05
C LYS A 146 -15.29 -1.63 3.54
N GLU A 147 -16.27 -2.54 3.57
CA GLU A 147 -16.13 -3.89 2.99
C GLU A 147 -15.83 -3.84 1.48
N TYR A 148 -16.50 -2.94 0.76
CA TYR A 148 -16.27 -2.73 -0.66
C TYR A 148 -14.84 -2.30 -0.97
N ILE A 149 -14.34 -1.28 -0.25
CA ILE A 149 -12.99 -0.74 -0.42
C ILE A 149 -11.95 -1.82 -0.17
N GLN A 150 -12.13 -2.63 0.88
CA GLN A 150 -11.22 -3.73 1.20
C GLN A 150 -11.07 -4.73 0.04
N GLN A 151 -12.12 -4.93 -0.75
CA GLN A 151 -12.17 -5.93 -1.83
C GLN A 151 -11.91 -5.37 -3.24
N ASN A 152 -12.09 -4.06 -3.47
CA ASN A 152 -12.09 -3.47 -4.82
C ASN A 152 -11.20 -2.24 -4.96
N VAL A 153 -10.57 -1.77 -3.88
CA VAL A 153 -9.62 -0.67 -3.91
C VAL A 153 -8.28 -1.15 -3.36
N LEU A 154 -7.21 -0.98 -4.13
CA LEU A 154 -5.85 -1.34 -3.74
C LEU A 154 -4.96 -0.11 -3.85
N PHE A 155 -4.30 0.25 -2.75
CA PHE A 155 -3.21 1.21 -2.78
C PHE A 155 -1.91 0.44 -2.63
N ASP A 156 -1.00 0.70 -3.56
CA ASP A 156 0.31 0.09 -3.68
C ASP A 156 0.28 -1.41 -4.05
N ILE A 157 0.53 -1.72 -5.33
CA ILE A 157 0.63 -3.09 -5.85
C ILE A 157 1.86 -3.83 -5.33
N THR A 158 2.82 -3.11 -4.73
CA THR A 158 3.99 -3.69 -4.06
C THR A 158 3.69 -3.99 -2.59
N TYR A 159 2.55 -3.53 -2.06
CA TYR A 159 2.16 -3.67 -0.67
C TYR A 159 3.23 -3.15 0.32
N GLY A 160 3.88 -2.04 -0.01
CA GLY A 160 4.89 -1.40 0.81
C GLY A 160 6.28 -2.05 0.80
N VAL A 161 6.50 -3.14 0.03
CA VAL A 161 7.80 -3.83 0.00
C VAL A 161 8.80 -3.18 -0.96
N ASP A 162 8.31 -2.46 -1.97
CA ASP A 162 9.13 -1.84 -3.01
C ASP A 162 8.57 -0.45 -3.33
N CYS A 163 8.75 0.46 -2.38
CA CYS A 163 8.33 1.86 -2.50
C CYS A 163 9.31 2.69 -3.35
N HIS A 164 10.24 2.07 -4.08
CA HIS A 164 11.24 2.80 -4.86
C HIS A 164 10.57 3.63 -5.97
N CYS A 165 11.29 4.61 -6.50
CA CYS A 165 10.82 5.36 -7.67
C CYS A 165 10.80 4.48 -8.94
N MET A 166 11.38 3.28 -8.87
CA MET A 166 11.68 2.44 -10.04
C MET A 166 11.32 0.95 -9.90
N PRO A 167 10.13 0.57 -9.38
CA PRO A 167 9.76 -0.84 -9.27
C PRO A 167 9.70 -1.49 -10.66
N ASN A 168 10.05 -2.78 -10.74
CA ASN A 168 9.94 -3.56 -11.97
C ASN A 168 8.46 -3.90 -12.24
N MET A 169 7.85 -3.25 -13.24
CA MET A 169 6.42 -3.40 -13.51
C MET A 169 6.02 -4.80 -14.01
N THR A 170 6.97 -5.64 -14.43
CA THR A 170 6.72 -7.05 -14.79
C THR A 170 6.63 -7.98 -13.59
N GLU A 171 7.16 -7.55 -12.43
CA GLU A 171 7.17 -8.35 -11.21
C GLU A 171 5.94 -8.10 -10.34
N TYR A 172 5.24 -6.98 -10.55
CA TYR A 172 4.11 -6.56 -9.71
C TYR A 172 2.80 -6.46 -10.50
N ALA A 173 1.77 -7.06 -9.92
CA ALA A 173 0.39 -6.96 -10.34
C ALA A 173 -0.50 -7.09 -9.09
N PRO A 174 -1.73 -6.55 -9.12
CA PRO A 174 -2.69 -6.81 -8.06
C PRO A 174 -2.90 -8.31 -7.86
N ILE A 175 -2.95 -8.76 -6.60
CA ILE A 175 -3.20 -10.16 -6.27
C ILE A 175 -4.71 -10.30 -6.09
N LEU A 176 -5.31 -11.24 -6.82
CA LEU A 176 -6.76 -11.42 -6.89
C LEU A 176 -7.19 -12.74 -6.28
N ASP A 177 -8.38 -12.75 -5.68
CA ASP A 177 -9.09 -13.98 -5.34
C ASP A 177 -9.76 -14.60 -6.57
N LYS A 178 -10.40 -15.77 -6.38
CA LYS A 178 -11.12 -16.49 -7.44
C LYS A 178 -12.29 -15.72 -8.04
N ASN A 179 -12.77 -14.68 -7.35
CA ASN A 179 -13.90 -13.84 -7.75
C ASN A 179 -13.42 -12.49 -8.35
N GLY A 180 -12.11 -12.30 -8.51
CA GLY A 180 -11.50 -11.08 -9.05
C GLY A 180 -11.45 -9.91 -8.06
N LYS A 181 -11.60 -10.17 -6.76
CA LYS A 181 -11.43 -9.19 -5.68
C LYS A 181 -9.97 -9.10 -5.25
N PHE A 182 -9.52 -7.93 -4.83
CA PHE A 182 -8.15 -7.72 -4.37
C PHE A 182 -7.92 -8.41 -3.02
N TYR A 183 -6.78 -9.08 -2.89
CA TYR A 183 -6.26 -9.49 -1.59
C TYR A 183 -5.52 -8.33 -0.92
N ASN A 184 -6.27 -7.48 -0.23
CA ASN A 184 -5.76 -6.25 0.36
C ASN A 184 -5.35 -6.43 1.84
N TYR A 185 -4.28 -7.18 2.08
CA TYR A 185 -3.85 -7.49 3.45
C TYR A 185 -3.44 -6.26 4.28
N LEU A 186 -3.14 -5.13 3.63
CA LEU A 186 -2.84 -3.87 4.32
C LEU A 186 -4.02 -3.33 5.14
N LEU A 187 -5.25 -3.69 4.75
CA LEU A 187 -6.49 -3.32 5.44
C LEU A 187 -7.06 -4.45 6.32
N PHE A 188 -6.45 -5.64 6.30
CA PHE A 188 -6.91 -6.78 7.08
C PHE A 188 -6.57 -6.59 8.56
N ASN A 189 -7.48 -7.02 9.42
CA ASN A 189 -7.20 -7.28 10.82
C ASN A 189 -6.42 -8.60 10.97
N GLU A 190 -5.98 -8.91 12.19
CA GLU A 190 -5.19 -10.11 12.48
C GLU A 190 -5.88 -11.41 12.03
N VAL A 191 -7.19 -11.56 12.32
CA VAL A 191 -7.96 -12.75 11.97
C VAL A 191 -8.02 -12.92 10.45
N GLU A 192 -8.24 -11.84 9.71
CA GLU A 192 -8.26 -11.83 8.25
C GLU A 192 -6.87 -12.16 7.67
N ILE A 193 -5.79 -11.64 8.25
CA ILE A 193 -4.42 -12.01 7.85
C ILE A 193 -4.21 -13.51 8.05
N LEU A 194 -4.54 -14.06 9.23
CA LEU A 194 -4.37 -15.48 9.54
C LEU A 194 -5.16 -16.38 8.58
N GLN A 195 -6.37 -15.98 8.21
CA GLN A 195 -7.22 -16.68 7.23
C GLN A 195 -6.66 -16.60 5.80
N SER A 196 -5.92 -15.53 5.49
CA SER A 196 -5.34 -15.34 4.17
C SER A 196 -4.06 -16.16 3.93
N ILE A 197 -3.39 -16.62 4.99
CA ILE A 197 -2.14 -17.38 4.88
C ILE A 197 -2.39 -18.71 4.16
N GLY A 198 -1.61 -18.96 3.11
CA GLY A 198 -1.70 -20.15 2.27
C GLY A 198 -2.63 -20.01 1.07
N LEU A 199 -3.35 -18.88 0.92
CA LEU A 199 -4.18 -18.63 -0.26
C LEU A 199 -3.36 -18.27 -1.49
N HIS A 200 -2.20 -17.62 -1.32
CA HIS A 200 -1.30 -17.29 -2.43
C HIS A 200 0.18 -17.25 -1.98
N PRO A 201 1.11 -17.96 -2.64
CA PRO A 201 2.52 -18.03 -2.21
C PRO A 201 3.21 -16.67 -2.10
N LYS A 202 2.98 -15.77 -3.07
CA LYS A 202 3.53 -14.41 -3.05
C LYS A 202 3.00 -13.60 -1.86
N MET A 203 1.75 -13.84 -1.46
CA MET A 203 1.11 -13.10 -0.37
C MET A 203 1.73 -13.47 0.98
N ASN A 204 2.03 -14.75 1.23
CA ASN A 204 2.70 -15.18 2.46
C ASN A 204 4.02 -14.41 2.68
N LYS A 205 4.84 -14.27 1.62
CA LYS A 205 6.10 -13.52 1.67
C LYS A 205 5.87 -12.02 1.94
N LEU A 206 4.85 -11.42 1.33
CA LEU A 206 4.52 -10.01 1.54
C LEU A 206 4.04 -9.75 2.98
N ILE A 207 3.16 -10.61 3.50
CA ILE A 207 2.69 -10.56 4.89
C ILE A 207 3.88 -10.68 5.84
N GLU A 208 4.78 -11.64 5.62
CA GLU A 208 5.98 -11.83 6.43
C GLU A 208 6.83 -10.56 6.51
N ILE A 209 7.17 -9.96 5.36
CA ILE A 209 7.95 -8.71 5.29
C ILE A 209 7.24 -7.60 6.06
N HIS A 210 5.93 -7.45 5.84
CA HIS A 210 5.12 -6.42 6.50
C HIS A 210 5.11 -6.58 8.02
N VAL A 211 4.83 -7.77 8.54
CA VAL A 211 4.74 -7.99 9.99
C VAL A 211 6.11 -7.93 10.67
N MET A 212 7.19 -8.31 9.98
CA MET A 212 8.55 -8.14 10.48
C MET A 212 8.94 -6.65 10.59
N LYS A 213 8.59 -5.83 9.60
CA LYS A 213 8.75 -4.37 9.67
C LYS A 213 7.94 -3.80 10.83
N LYS A 214 6.68 -4.21 10.99
CA LYS A 214 5.79 -3.80 12.09
C LYS A 214 6.37 -4.19 13.46
N LEU A 215 6.90 -5.40 13.60
CA LEU A 215 7.53 -5.90 14.83
C LEU A 215 8.74 -5.05 15.23
N SER A 216 9.61 -4.76 14.27
CA SER A 216 10.77 -3.88 14.47
C SER A 216 10.34 -2.48 14.94
N THR A 217 9.35 -1.87 14.27
CA THR A 217 8.82 -0.55 14.64
C THR A 217 8.23 -0.54 16.05
N ILE A 218 7.34 -1.49 16.37
CA ILE A 218 6.67 -1.57 17.68
C ILE A 218 7.69 -1.75 18.80
N LEU A 219 8.65 -2.67 18.63
CA LEU A 219 9.71 -2.87 19.62
C LEU A 219 10.55 -1.61 19.78
N ASN A 220 10.93 -0.93 18.70
CA ASN A 220 11.76 0.28 18.75
C ASN A 220 11.04 1.47 19.40
N GLU A 221 9.74 1.64 19.14
CA GLU A 221 9.00 2.81 19.63
C GLU A 221 8.44 2.59 21.04
N ASP A 222 7.76 1.49 21.27
CA ASP A 222 6.97 1.30 22.49
C ASP A 222 7.85 0.99 23.70
N HIS A 223 9.03 0.36 23.51
CA HIS A 223 9.99 0.19 24.60
C HIS A 223 10.52 1.55 25.10
N VAL A 224 10.71 2.53 24.19
CA VAL A 224 11.14 3.88 24.54
C VAL A 224 10.04 4.57 25.35
N ASN A 225 8.80 4.50 24.88
CA ASN A 225 7.67 5.08 25.60
C ASN A 225 7.50 4.47 26.99
N TYR A 226 7.58 3.13 27.11
CA TYR A 226 7.55 2.45 28.40
C TYR A 226 8.64 2.97 29.34
N ARG A 227 9.90 3.01 28.88
CA ARG A 227 11.04 3.50 29.67
C ARG A 227 10.88 4.96 30.11
N ARG A 228 10.33 5.81 29.26
CA ARG A 228 10.08 7.22 29.59
C ARG A 228 8.96 7.34 30.63
N ALA A 229 7.88 6.58 30.44
CA ALA A 229 6.76 6.55 31.37
C ALA A 229 7.17 6.08 32.78
N THR A 230 8.03 5.06 32.90
CA THR A 230 8.53 4.59 34.22
C THR A 230 9.37 5.63 34.95
N ARG A 231 9.92 6.61 34.22
CA ARG A 231 10.69 7.74 34.77
C ARG A 231 9.84 9.01 34.97
N GLY A 232 8.56 8.97 34.63
CA GLY A 232 7.70 10.16 34.62
C GLY A 232 8.08 11.19 33.54
N GLU A 233 8.79 10.77 32.49
CA GLU A 233 9.13 11.62 31.35
C GLU A 233 7.97 11.63 30.32
N GLU A 234 7.89 12.70 29.54
CA GLU A 234 6.97 12.78 28.40
C GLU A 234 7.23 11.65 27.39
N LEU A 235 6.17 11.12 26.76
CA LEU A 235 6.32 10.08 25.75
C LEU A 235 7.00 10.63 24.48
N MET A 236 7.76 9.79 23.78
CA MET A 236 8.40 10.19 22.51
C MET A 236 7.45 10.00 21.33
N PHE A 237 6.65 8.93 21.34
CA PHE A 237 5.77 8.57 20.24
C PHE A 237 4.31 8.71 20.69
N LEU A 238 3.61 9.73 20.19
CA LEU A 238 2.32 10.18 20.73
C LEU A 238 1.09 9.53 20.06
N ASN A 239 1.22 9.04 18.82
CA ASN A 239 0.10 8.47 18.05
C ASN A 239 -0.09 6.97 18.35
N LYS A 240 -0.40 6.64 19.61
CA LYS A 240 -0.47 5.25 20.09
C LYS A 240 -1.82 4.96 20.73
N PRO A 241 -2.28 3.68 20.71
CA PRO A 241 -3.59 3.31 21.24
C PRO A 241 -3.64 3.25 22.77
N TYR A 242 -2.54 3.56 23.45
CA TYR A 242 -2.38 3.48 24.90
C TYR A 242 -2.23 4.86 25.54
N GLY A 243 -2.54 4.95 26.84
CA GLY A 243 -2.32 6.15 27.64
C GLY A 243 -0.86 6.33 28.08
N THR A 244 -0.62 7.17 29.08
CA THR A 244 0.73 7.45 29.60
C THR A 244 1.18 6.48 30.70
N ASN A 245 0.34 5.51 31.09
CA ASN A 245 0.65 4.55 32.14
C ASN A 245 1.66 3.50 31.63
N PRO A 246 2.78 3.24 32.34
CA PRO A 246 3.76 2.25 31.93
C PRO A 246 3.19 0.84 31.68
N GLU A 247 2.28 0.36 32.54
CA GLU A 247 1.71 -0.98 32.41
C GLU A 247 0.80 -1.08 31.20
N ASP A 248 0.03 -0.03 30.88
CA ASP A 248 -0.79 0.01 29.67
C ASP A 248 0.08 -0.04 28.41
N ILE A 249 1.20 0.69 28.40
CA ILE A 249 2.16 0.68 27.29
C ILE A 249 2.76 -0.72 27.11
N MET A 250 3.24 -1.35 28.18
CA MET A 250 3.84 -2.68 28.09
C MET A 250 2.83 -3.76 27.70
N ASN A 251 1.62 -3.72 28.27
CA ASN A 251 0.57 -4.66 27.90
C ASN A 251 0.19 -4.52 26.42
N SER A 252 0.07 -3.30 25.91
CA SER A 252 -0.17 -3.07 24.47
C SER A 252 0.99 -3.59 23.63
N LEU A 253 2.25 -3.32 24.02
CA LEU A 253 3.44 -3.80 23.33
C LEU A 253 3.48 -5.33 23.26
N LEU A 254 3.35 -6.02 24.39
CA LEU A 254 3.38 -7.48 24.45
C LEU A 254 2.21 -8.12 23.69
N THR A 255 1.03 -7.50 23.73
CA THR A 255 -0.13 -7.96 22.95
C THR A 255 0.17 -7.89 21.46
N SER A 256 0.59 -6.73 20.96
CA SER A 256 0.92 -6.57 19.53
C SER A 256 2.09 -7.44 19.07
N VAL A 257 3.08 -7.69 19.94
CA VAL A 257 4.15 -8.64 19.63
C VAL A 257 3.59 -10.06 19.50
N ARG A 258 2.74 -10.49 20.44
CA ARG A 258 2.11 -11.83 20.41
C ARG A 258 1.30 -12.05 19.13
N GLU A 259 0.44 -11.10 18.76
CA GLU A 259 -0.34 -11.15 17.51
C GLU A 259 0.56 -11.35 16.27
N ILE A 260 1.69 -10.63 16.22
CA ILE A 260 2.66 -10.80 15.12
C ILE A 260 3.33 -12.17 15.15
N LEU A 261 3.70 -12.67 16.34
CA LEU A 261 4.30 -13.99 16.48
C LEU A 261 3.32 -15.09 16.06
N ASP A 262 2.03 -14.96 16.33
CA ASP A 262 1.00 -15.91 15.88
C ASP A 262 0.91 -15.96 14.35
N ILE A 263 0.99 -14.80 13.68
CA ILE A 263 1.09 -14.72 12.21
C ILE A 263 2.36 -15.41 11.69
N LEU A 264 3.53 -15.11 12.28
CA LEU A 264 4.81 -15.73 11.89
C LEU A 264 4.82 -17.24 12.13
N ASN A 265 4.19 -17.71 13.20
CA ASN A 265 4.02 -19.13 13.48
C ASN A 265 3.15 -19.79 12.41
N LYS A 266 2.04 -19.16 12.01
CA LYS A 266 1.16 -19.66 10.96
C LYS A 266 1.86 -19.69 9.58
N LEU A 267 2.76 -18.75 9.32
CA LEU A 267 3.63 -18.73 8.13
C LEU A 267 4.73 -19.81 8.16
N GLY A 268 5.01 -20.40 9.32
CA GLY A 268 6.10 -21.36 9.49
C GLY A 268 7.48 -20.72 9.69
N SER A 269 7.54 -19.41 9.90
CA SER A 269 8.79 -18.63 10.05
C SER A 269 9.22 -18.43 11.51
N LEU A 270 8.38 -18.82 12.48
CA LEU A 270 8.70 -18.67 13.91
C LEU A 270 9.33 -19.93 14.49
N THR A 271 10.56 -19.81 15.02
CA THR A 271 11.27 -20.90 15.70
C THR A 271 10.83 -21.06 17.16
N GLU A 272 10.97 -22.27 17.71
CA GLU A 272 10.72 -22.53 19.14
C GLU A 272 11.61 -21.70 20.06
N GLU A 273 12.85 -21.43 19.63
CA GLU A 273 13.77 -20.54 20.34
C GLU A 273 13.22 -19.12 20.48
N LYS A 274 12.64 -18.57 19.39
CA LYS A 274 12.02 -17.24 19.38
C LYS A 274 10.75 -17.21 20.25
N LYS A 275 9.94 -18.29 20.25
CA LYS A 275 8.79 -18.42 21.15
C LYS A 275 9.21 -18.41 22.62
N ALA A 276 10.19 -19.23 22.98
CA ALA A 276 10.70 -19.31 24.34
C ALA A 276 11.33 -17.99 24.80
N LEU A 277 12.01 -17.28 23.91
CA LEU A 277 12.51 -15.93 24.16
C LEU A 277 11.36 -14.99 24.51
N PHE A 278 10.33 -14.87 23.67
CA PHE A 278 9.19 -13.99 23.97
C PHE A 278 8.51 -14.33 25.31
N GLU A 279 8.27 -15.62 25.60
CA GLU A 279 7.64 -16.05 26.85
C GLU A 279 8.50 -15.73 28.09
N THR A 280 9.82 -15.77 27.97
CA THR A 280 10.73 -15.39 29.04
C THR A 280 10.66 -13.88 29.29
N TYR A 281 10.84 -13.09 28.22
CA TYR A 281 10.94 -11.62 28.30
C TYR A 281 9.61 -10.93 28.58
N SER A 282 8.48 -11.56 28.26
CA SER A 282 7.14 -11.06 28.61
C SER A 282 6.79 -11.23 30.09
N ARG A 283 7.43 -12.17 30.80
CA ARG A 283 7.16 -12.42 32.23
C ARG A 283 8.06 -11.66 33.18
N ASN A 284 9.29 -11.36 32.75
CA ASN A 284 10.34 -10.80 33.62
C ASN A 284 10.69 -9.34 33.32
N TYR A 285 9.99 -8.66 32.38
CA TYR A 285 10.35 -7.30 31.96
C TYR A 285 10.50 -6.29 33.10
N ARG A 286 9.75 -6.46 34.21
CA ARG A 286 9.82 -5.59 35.40
C ARG A 286 11.16 -5.68 36.14
N GLU A 287 11.86 -6.79 36.00
CA GLU A 287 13.12 -7.09 36.69
C GLU A 287 14.34 -6.84 35.81
N MET A 288 14.13 -6.39 34.56
CA MET A 288 15.18 -6.23 33.57
C MET A 288 15.46 -4.76 33.26
N ASP A 289 16.73 -4.45 32.95
CA ASP A 289 17.05 -3.21 32.27
C ASP A 289 16.38 -3.17 30.90
N MET A 290 15.67 -2.08 30.60
CA MET A 290 14.86 -1.96 29.38
C MET A 290 15.68 -1.89 28.09
N TYR A 291 16.94 -1.42 28.14
CA TYR A 291 17.79 -1.46 26.96
C TYR A 291 18.22 -2.89 26.67
N LYS A 292 18.57 -3.66 27.72
CA LYS A 292 18.86 -5.09 27.59
C LYS A 292 17.63 -5.86 27.08
N TRP A 293 16.46 -5.63 27.69
CA TRP A 293 15.19 -6.21 27.24
C TRP A 293 14.96 -5.95 25.75
N TYR A 294 15.12 -4.70 25.30
CA TYR A 294 14.96 -4.34 23.89
C TYR A 294 15.96 -5.08 23.00
N VAL A 295 17.26 -5.06 23.32
CA VAL A 295 18.30 -5.74 22.55
C VAL A 295 17.98 -7.22 22.35
N ASP A 296 17.56 -7.90 23.42
CA ASP A 296 17.21 -9.31 23.36
C ASP A 296 15.91 -9.56 22.58
N MET A 297 14.89 -8.72 22.77
CA MET A 297 13.63 -8.80 22.00
C MET A 297 13.83 -8.51 20.51
N THR A 298 14.86 -7.75 20.11
CA THR A 298 15.16 -7.54 18.68
C THR A 298 15.56 -8.83 17.94
N LYS A 299 15.96 -9.88 18.67
CA LYS A 299 16.24 -11.21 18.10
C LYS A 299 14.99 -11.88 17.52
N LEU A 300 13.78 -11.40 17.83
CA LEU A 300 12.55 -11.92 17.24
C LEU A 300 12.47 -11.64 15.73
N TYR A 301 12.97 -10.49 15.26
CA TYR A 301 12.89 -10.08 13.86
C TYR A 301 14.24 -10.00 13.13
N LYS A 302 15.35 -10.19 13.84
CA LYS A 302 16.67 -10.46 13.26
C LYS A 302 16.84 -11.94 12.95
#